data_AF-A0A918CWQ3-F1
#
_entry.id   AF-A0A918CWQ3-F1
#
_cell.length_a   1.000
_cell.length_b   1.000
_cell.length_c   1.000
_cell.angle_alpha   90.00
_cell.angle_beta   90.00
_cell.angle_gamma   90.00
#
_symmetry.space_group_name_H-M   'P 1'
#
loop_
_entity.id
_entity.type
_entity.pdbx_description
1 polymer ?
#
loop_
_entity_poly.entity_id
_entity_poly.type
_entity_poly.pdbx_seq_one_letter_code
_entity_poly.pdbx_strand_id
1 'polypeptide(L)'
;MFTAAGIDACLRTLLRDSLPTLLATPGDAHFLANRLTGELTKATKTAVTDIDPRSALIDLYVEDLTGSSIQGAKDLTRCRNALGLKKDPALDDAILTGHQPFFNARHEVVHELDLVDPSGKGTRGRRHRDLAAVGAQCDGALQLMHAFIAPTARTVKAARRTTGGSTP
;
A
#
# COMPACT_ATOMS: atom_id res chain seq x y z
N MET A 1 -9.92 14.35 -4.17
CA MET A 1 -10.42 13.14 -3.48
C MET A 1 -9.54 12.89 -2.26
N PHE A 2 -9.95 13.37 -1.08
CA PHE A 2 -9.17 13.21 0.16
C PHE A 2 -9.02 11.73 0.59
N THR A 3 -9.98 10.88 0.21
CA THR A 3 -9.98 9.44 0.48
C THR A 3 -8.83 8.69 -0.21
N ALA A 4 -8.39 9.12 -1.39
CA ALA A 4 -7.25 8.52 -2.08
C ALA A 4 -5.92 8.77 -1.34
N ALA A 5 -5.68 10.02 -0.90
CA ALA A 5 -4.54 10.33 -0.05
C ALA A 5 -4.62 9.59 1.31
N GLY A 6 -5.84 9.40 1.83
CA GLY A 6 -6.10 8.59 3.01
C GLY A 6 -5.67 7.13 2.83
N ILE A 7 -6.00 6.50 1.69
CA ILE A 7 -5.57 5.12 1.39
C ILE A 7 -4.05 5.03 1.38
N ASP A 8 -3.37 5.94 0.66
CA ASP A 8 -1.91 5.96 0.56
C ASP A 8 -1.25 6.06 1.94
N ALA A 9 -1.70 7.03 2.75
CA ALA A 9 -1.16 7.25 4.09
C ALA A 9 -1.45 6.06 5.01
N CYS A 10 -2.69 5.55 5.02
CA CYS A 10 -3.08 4.43 5.87
C CYS A 10 -2.31 3.16 5.53
N LEU A 11 -2.22 2.76 4.27
CA LEU A 11 -1.49 1.55 3.88
C LEU A 11 0.00 1.68 4.13
N ARG A 12 0.61 2.83 3.83
CA ARG A 12 2.02 3.07 4.11
C ARG A 12 2.32 2.97 5.61
N THR A 13 1.52 3.62 6.45
CA THR A 13 1.67 3.54 7.91
C THR A 13 1.44 2.12 8.42
N LEU A 14 0.39 1.44 7.93
CA LEU A 14 0.10 0.07 8.31
C LEU A 14 1.28 -0.87 7.98
N LEU A 15 1.90 -0.73 6.81
CA LEU A 15 3.08 -1.50 6.42
C LEU A 15 4.28 -1.17 7.32
N ARG A 16 4.59 0.12 7.54
CA ARG A 16 5.70 0.54 8.42
C ARG A 16 5.57 -0.02 9.84
N ASP A 17 4.37 0.01 10.40
CA ASP A 17 4.15 -0.37 11.79
C ASP A 17 4.07 -1.90 11.97
N SER A 18 3.60 -2.63 10.95
CA SER A 18 3.38 -4.08 11.06
C SER A 18 4.56 -4.92 10.58
N LEU A 19 5.23 -4.53 9.49
CA LEU A 19 6.29 -5.34 8.87
C LEU A 19 7.45 -5.67 9.82
N PRO A 20 7.95 -4.77 10.70
CA PRO A 20 8.99 -5.13 11.66
C PRO A 20 8.63 -6.31 12.53
N THR A 21 7.37 -6.40 12.95
CA THR A 21 6.85 -7.51 13.76
C THR A 21 6.60 -8.76 12.90
N LEU A 22 5.97 -8.61 11.74
CA LEU A 22 5.63 -9.74 10.87
C LEU A 22 6.89 -10.46 10.37
N LEU A 23 7.91 -9.70 9.96
CA LEU A 23 9.19 -10.20 9.49
C LEU A 23 10.13 -10.66 10.62
N ALA A 24 9.75 -10.49 11.90
CA ALA A 24 10.51 -11.03 13.03
C ALA A 24 10.36 -12.55 13.16
N THR A 25 9.34 -13.14 12.51
CA THR A 25 9.12 -14.58 12.51
C THR A 25 10.05 -15.25 11.48
N PRO A 26 10.77 -16.34 11.83
CA PRO A 26 11.61 -17.07 10.88
C PRO A 26 10.77 -17.63 9.72
N GLY A 27 11.02 -17.20 8.49
CA GLY A 27 10.34 -17.72 7.29
C GLY A 27 10.26 -16.74 6.11
N ASP A 28 10.16 -15.44 6.37
CA ASP A 28 9.89 -14.42 5.34
C ASP A 28 11.14 -13.69 4.81
N ALA A 29 12.30 -14.36 4.78
CA ALA A 29 13.53 -13.82 4.21
C ALA A 29 13.50 -13.71 2.66
N HIS A 30 12.41 -14.11 2.00
CA HIS A 30 12.29 -14.10 0.55
C HIS A 30 12.41 -12.71 -0.07
N PHE A 31 12.02 -11.64 0.64
CA PHE A 31 12.19 -10.27 0.14
C PHE A 31 13.66 -9.89 0.00
N LEU A 32 14.46 -10.13 1.06
CA LEU A 32 15.91 -9.87 1.02
C LEU A 32 16.60 -10.73 -0.04
N ALA A 33 16.21 -12.01 -0.16
CA ALA A 33 16.82 -12.92 -1.13
C ALA A 33 16.70 -12.39 -2.56
N ASN A 34 15.50 -12.00 -3.00
CA ASN A 34 15.29 -11.50 -4.35
C ASN A 34 15.94 -10.13 -4.61
N ARG A 35 16.08 -9.29 -3.57
CA ARG A 35 16.68 -7.95 -3.70
C ARG A 35 18.21 -7.98 -3.68
N LEU A 36 18.80 -9.00 -3.06
CA LEU A 36 20.25 -9.21 -3.01
C LEU A 36 20.76 -10.05 -4.20
N THR A 37 19.87 -10.71 -4.95
CA THR A 37 20.21 -11.38 -6.20
C THR A 37 20.18 -10.38 -7.37
N GLY A 38 21.31 -9.74 -7.67
CA GLY A 38 21.46 -8.85 -8.83
C GLY A 38 22.37 -7.65 -8.56
N GLU A 39 22.34 -6.66 -9.45
CA GLU A 39 23.02 -5.38 -9.21
C GLU A 39 22.35 -4.62 -8.05
N LEU A 40 23.09 -4.43 -6.97
CA LEU A 40 22.63 -3.68 -5.81
C LEU A 40 22.48 -2.19 -6.17
N THR A 41 21.25 -1.69 -6.07
CA THR A 41 20.98 -0.26 -6.21
C THR A 41 21.69 0.54 -5.11
N LYS A 42 21.95 1.84 -5.36
CA LYS A 42 22.54 2.73 -4.37
C LYS A 42 21.74 2.74 -3.06
N ALA A 43 20.41 2.76 -3.16
CA ALA A 43 19.52 2.73 -2.01
C ALA A 43 19.71 1.45 -1.17
N THR A 44 19.78 0.27 -1.82
CA THR A 44 20.04 -0.99 -1.13
C THR A 44 21.41 -1.01 -0.46
N LYS A 45 22.45 -0.51 -1.13
CA LYS A 45 23.80 -0.39 -0.54
C LYS A 45 23.79 0.47 0.72
N THR A 46 23.16 1.64 0.65
CA THR A 46 23.04 2.55 1.80
C THR A 46 22.30 1.91 2.98
N ALA A 47 21.19 1.21 2.74
CA ALA A 47 20.46 0.54 3.81
C ALA A 47 21.23 -0.62 4.45
N VAL A 48 22.01 -1.39 3.67
CA VAL A 48 22.83 -2.48 4.22
C VAL A 48 23.97 -1.94 5.10
N THR A 49 24.46 -0.74 4.82
CA THR A 49 25.52 -0.07 5.61
C THR A 49 24.98 0.82 6.74
N ASP A 50 23.67 0.84 6.96
CA ASP A 50 23.06 1.65 8.01
C ASP A 50 23.41 1.14 9.42
N ILE A 51 23.19 1.97 10.45
CA ILE A 51 23.38 1.58 11.85
C ILE A 51 22.36 0.49 12.24
N ASP A 52 21.14 0.55 11.70
CA ASP A 52 20.15 -0.52 11.77
C ASP A 52 19.74 -0.98 10.36
N PRO A 53 20.52 -1.89 9.76
CA PRO A 53 20.25 -2.37 8.41
C PRO A 53 18.88 -3.04 8.27
N ARG A 54 18.38 -3.65 9.35
CA ARG A 54 17.08 -4.32 9.33
C ARG A 54 15.96 -3.30 9.18
N SER A 55 15.98 -2.25 9.99
CA SER A 55 14.98 -1.17 9.89
C SER A 55 15.08 -0.49 8.52
N ALA A 56 16.28 -0.13 8.08
CA ALA A 56 16.49 0.55 6.81
C ALA A 56 16.02 -0.28 5.59
N LEU A 57 16.22 -1.60 5.62
CA LEU A 57 15.74 -2.50 4.56
C LEU A 57 14.22 -2.67 4.57
N ILE A 58 13.59 -2.65 5.75
CA ILE A 58 12.13 -2.67 5.86
C ILE A 58 11.55 -1.37 5.31
N ASP A 59 12.14 -0.21 5.61
CA ASP A 59 11.70 1.07 5.06
C ASP A 59 11.81 1.11 3.54
N LEU A 60 12.91 0.59 2.99
CA LEU A 60 13.04 0.41 1.54
C LEU A 60 11.98 -0.52 0.98
N TYR A 61 11.64 -1.61 1.68
CA TYR A 61 10.58 -2.50 1.23
C TYR A 61 9.23 -1.80 1.19
N VAL A 62 8.90 -1.01 2.22
CA VAL A 62 7.67 -0.21 2.23
C VAL A 62 7.64 0.75 1.04
N GLU A 63 8.77 1.39 0.74
CA GLU A 63 8.89 2.29 -0.40
C GLU A 63 8.71 1.53 -1.73
N ASP A 64 9.28 0.34 -1.89
CA ASP A 64 9.05 -0.48 -3.10
C ASP A 64 7.57 -0.89 -3.27
N LEU A 65 6.89 -1.18 -2.16
CA LEU A 65 5.49 -1.62 -2.16
C LEU A 65 4.51 -0.48 -2.48
N THR A 66 4.80 0.72 -1.97
CA THR A 66 3.89 1.87 -2.04
C THR A 66 4.29 2.90 -3.09
N GLY A 67 5.54 2.89 -3.54
CA GLY A 67 6.13 3.86 -4.46
C GLY A 67 5.90 5.29 -3.98
N SER A 68 5.72 6.22 -4.92
CA SER A 68 5.21 7.57 -4.61
C SER A 68 3.76 7.55 -4.16
N SER A 69 2.98 6.59 -4.66
CA SER A 69 1.57 6.38 -4.32
C SER A 69 1.02 5.09 -4.97
N ILE A 70 -0.01 4.52 -4.36
CA ILE A 70 -0.73 3.34 -4.83
C ILE A 70 -1.60 3.70 -6.05
N GLN A 71 -1.35 3.04 -7.17
CA GLN A 71 -2.01 3.36 -8.45
C GLN A 71 -3.14 2.41 -8.82
N GLY A 72 -3.25 1.25 -8.18
CA GLY A 72 -4.34 0.32 -8.50
C GLY A 72 -4.27 -1.03 -7.82
N ALA A 73 -5.07 -1.95 -8.35
CA ALA A 73 -5.25 -3.29 -7.78
C ALA A 73 -3.94 -4.07 -7.62
N LYS A 74 -3.01 -3.94 -8.56
CA LYS A 74 -1.70 -4.62 -8.49
C LYS A 74 -0.89 -4.18 -7.28
N ASP A 75 -0.90 -2.90 -6.95
CA ASP A 75 -0.19 -2.35 -5.80
C ASP A 75 -0.87 -2.78 -4.50
N LEU A 76 -2.20 -2.81 -4.47
CA LEU A 76 -2.97 -3.37 -3.35
C LEU A 76 -2.64 -4.86 -3.13
N THR A 77 -2.54 -5.65 -4.19
CA THR A 77 -2.16 -7.06 -4.11
C THR A 77 -0.76 -7.24 -3.53
N ARG A 78 0.20 -6.39 -3.92
CA ARG A 78 1.56 -6.40 -3.34
C ARG A 78 1.52 -6.09 -1.84
N CYS A 79 0.80 -5.04 -1.45
CA CYS A 79 0.64 -4.66 -0.04
C CYS A 79 -0.02 -5.80 0.77
N ARG A 80 -1.11 -6.39 0.26
CA ARG A 80 -1.79 -7.55 0.88
C ARG A 80 -0.83 -8.70 1.10
N ASN A 81 -0.03 -9.03 0.08
CA ASN A 81 0.89 -10.14 0.13
C ASN A 81 2.00 -9.90 1.16
N ALA A 82 2.53 -8.68 1.24
CA ALA A 82 3.54 -8.29 2.23
C ALA A 82 3.02 -8.38 3.68
N LEU A 83 1.72 -8.11 3.88
CA LEU A 83 1.06 -8.22 5.19
C LEU A 83 0.64 -9.66 5.55
N GLY A 84 0.96 -10.64 4.70
CA GLY A 84 0.58 -12.05 4.92
C GLY A 84 -0.91 -12.34 4.72
N LEU A 85 -1.65 -11.44 4.06
CA LEU A 85 -3.12 -11.50 3.94
C LEU A 85 -3.61 -12.21 2.66
N LYS A 86 -2.77 -13.04 2.02
CA LYS A 86 -3.09 -13.74 0.76
C LYS A 86 -4.38 -14.57 0.81
N LYS A 87 -4.73 -15.08 1.99
CA LYS A 87 -5.87 -15.97 2.20
C LYS A 87 -7.08 -15.25 2.80
N ASP A 88 -7.01 -13.94 2.99
CA ASP A 88 -8.12 -13.19 3.57
C ASP A 88 -9.21 -12.96 2.50
N PRO A 89 -10.45 -13.46 2.69
CA PRO A 89 -11.50 -13.37 1.70
C PRO A 89 -11.96 -11.93 1.47
N ALA A 90 -11.78 -11.02 2.43
CA ALA A 90 -12.13 -9.60 2.25
C ALA A 90 -11.15 -8.85 1.34
N LEU A 91 -10.04 -9.49 0.96
CA LEU A 91 -8.99 -8.93 0.10
C LEU A 91 -8.68 -9.87 -1.08
N ASP A 92 -9.69 -10.60 -1.57
CA ASP A 92 -9.52 -11.41 -2.77
C ASP A 92 -9.17 -10.56 -4.01
N ASP A 93 -8.63 -11.19 -5.06
CA ASP A 93 -8.19 -10.46 -6.25
C ASP A 93 -9.35 -9.77 -6.99
N ALA A 94 -10.58 -10.28 -6.89
CA ALA A 94 -11.75 -9.68 -7.52
C ALA A 94 -12.18 -8.40 -6.78
N ILE A 95 -12.16 -8.39 -5.45
CA ILE A 95 -12.41 -7.22 -4.61
C ILE A 95 -11.38 -6.14 -4.87
N LEU A 96 -10.09 -6.49 -4.92
CA LEU A 96 -9.03 -5.52 -5.20
C LEU A 96 -9.18 -4.92 -6.61
N THR A 97 -9.51 -5.75 -7.60
CA THR A 97 -9.77 -5.32 -8.98
C THR A 97 -11.02 -4.44 -9.08
N GLY A 98 -12.05 -4.72 -8.27
CA GLY A 98 -13.27 -3.92 -8.18
C GLY A 98 -13.04 -2.47 -7.77
N HIS A 99 -11.90 -2.17 -7.13
CA HIS A 99 -11.52 -0.80 -6.77
C HIS A 99 -10.75 -0.05 -7.88
N GLN A 100 -10.41 -0.70 -8.99
CA GLN A 100 -9.71 -0.04 -10.11
C GLN A 100 -10.44 1.22 -10.64
N PRO A 101 -11.78 1.26 -10.75
CA PRO A 101 -12.49 2.48 -11.15
C PRO A 101 -12.24 3.67 -10.22
N PHE A 102 -12.06 3.45 -8.91
CA PHE A 102 -11.70 4.52 -7.96
C PHE A 102 -10.33 5.12 -8.29
N PHE A 103 -9.34 4.27 -8.57
CA PHE A 103 -8.01 4.74 -8.95
C PHE A 103 -8.03 5.43 -10.31
N ASN A 104 -8.76 4.92 -11.29
CA ASN A 104 -8.91 5.57 -12.59
C ASN A 104 -9.51 6.98 -12.44
N ALA A 105 -10.59 7.11 -11.64
CA ALA A 105 -11.19 8.41 -11.35
C ALA A 105 -10.20 9.37 -10.67
N ARG A 106 -9.35 8.88 -9.77
CA ARG A 106 -8.27 9.67 -9.15
C ARG A 106 -7.26 10.15 -10.20
N HIS A 107 -6.79 9.27 -11.08
CA HIS A 107 -5.84 9.63 -12.14
C HIS A 107 -6.42 10.68 -13.07
N GLU A 108 -7.68 10.51 -13.49
CA GLU A 108 -8.37 11.49 -14.33
C GLU A 108 -8.46 12.85 -13.65
N VAL A 109 -8.76 12.91 -12.35
CA VAL A 109 -8.76 14.17 -11.59
C VAL A 109 -7.38 14.83 -11.58
N VAL A 110 -6.32 14.04 -11.35
CA VAL A 110 -4.94 14.58 -11.37
C VAL A 110 -4.62 15.14 -12.75
N HIS A 111 -4.90 14.40 -13.82
CA HIS A 111 -4.68 14.86 -15.18
C HIS A 111 -5.52 16.10 -15.54
N GLU A 112 -6.77 16.18 -15.11
CA GLU A 112 -7.63 17.36 -15.32
C GLU A 112 -7.12 18.62 -14.58
N LEU A 113 -6.53 18.44 -13.39
CA LEU A 113 -5.93 19.54 -12.62
C LEU A 113 -4.59 20.00 -13.21
N ASP A 114 -3.82 19.08 -13.80
CA ASP A 114 -2.50 19.34 -14.39
C ASP A 114 -2.60 20.00 -15.79
N LEU A 115 -3.70 19.76 -16.51
CA LEU A 115 -3.96 20.33 -17.86
C LEU A 115 -4.42 21.79 -17.87
N VAL A 116 -4.43 22.50 -16.73
CA VAL A 116 -4.79 23.93 -16.71
C VAL A 116 -3.56 24.77 -17.06
N ASP A 117 -3.27 24.91 -18.35
CA ASP A 117 -2.60 26.11 -18.84
C ASP A 117 -3.55 27.31 -18.61
N PRO A 118 -3.19 28.27 -17.73
CA PRO A 118 -4.07 29.39 -17.41
C PRO A 118 -4.33 30.34 -18.60
N SER A 119 -3.67 30.13 -19.76
CA SER A 119 -3.75 31.01 -20.93
C SER A 119 -4.65 30.52 -22.08
N GLY A 120 -5.19 29.29 -22.04
CA GLY A 120 -5.99 28.72 -23.12
C GLY A 120 -7.51 28.99 -23.01
N LYS A 121 -8.20 29.14 -24.15
CA LYS A 121 -9.68 29.14 -24.22
C LYS A 121 -10.21 27.79 -23.74
N GLY A 122 -10.53 27.71 -22.46
CA GLY A 122 -10.98 26.48 -21.80
C GLY A 122 -12.22 25.89 -22.44
N THR A 123 -12.06 24.77 -23.15
CA THR A 123 -13.14 23.87 -23.53
C THR A 123 -13.63 23.10 -22.30
N ARG A 124 -14.32 23.81 -21.40
CA ARG A 124 -14.93 23.26 -20.19
C ARG A 124 -16.18 22.45 -20.52
N GLY A 125 -16.00 21.19 -20.93
CA GLY A 125 -17.03 20.18 -20.70
C GLY A 125 -17.06 19.86 -19.21
N ARG A 126 -17.90 20.54 -18.42
CA ARG A 126 -18.11 20.21 -17.01
C ARG A 126 -18.69 18.80 -16.94
N ARG A 127 -17.85 17.79 -16.67
CA ARG A 127 -18.32 16.42 -16.47
C ARG A 127 -19.22 16.38 -15.24
N HIS A 128 -20.45 15.94 -15.44
CA HIS A 128 -21.36 15.65 -14.35
C HIS A 128 -20.86 14.37 -13.68
N ARG A 129 -20.17 14.49 -12.54
CA ARG A 129 -19.92 13.36 -11.66
C ARG A 129 -21.17 13.15 -10.82
N ASP A 130 -21.76 11.98 -10.92
CA ASP A 130 -22.85 11.57 -10.05
C ASP A 130 -22.34 11.52 -8.60
N LEU A 131 -22.94 12.34 -7.75
CA LEU A 131 -22.62 12.43 -6.33
C LEU A 131 -22.79 11.08 -5.62
N ALA A 132 -23.79 10.29 -6.03
CA ALA A 132 -24.02 8.96 -5.47
C ALA A 132 -22.88 8.00 -5.84
N ALA A 133 -22.43 8.02 -7.10
CA ALA A 133 -21.29 7.21 -7.55
C ALA A 133 -19.99 7.59 -6.82
N VAL A 134 -19.73 8.89 -6.62
CA VAL A 134 -18.55 9.35 -5.86
C VAL A 134 -18.64 8.96 -4.38
N GLY A 135 -19.83 9.04 -3.78
CA GLY A 135 -20.09 8.57 -2.42
C GLY A 135 -19.78 7.08 -2.26
N ALA A 136 -20.36 6.24 -3.12
CA ALA A 136 -20.11 4.79 -3.10
C ALA A 136 -18.62 4.43 -3.28
N GLN A 137 -17.91 5.17 -4.12
CA GLN A 137 -16.47 5.02 -4.30
C GLN A 137 -15.66 5.37 -3.04
N CYS A 138 -16.09 6.39 -2.28
CA CYS A 138 -15.45 6.77 -1.02
C CYS A 138 -15.74 5.76 0.08
N ASP A 139 -16.97 5.27 0.17
CA ASP A 139 -17.35 4.23 1.13
C ASP A 139 -16.60 2.92 0.84
N GLY A 140 -16.47 2.53 -0.43
CA GLY A 140 -15.67 1.39 -0.84
C GLY A 140 -14.21 1.53 -0.43
N ALA A 141 -13.59 2.70 -0.65
CA ALA A 141 -12.24 2.99 -0.20
C ALA A 141 -12.07 2.85 1.33
N LEU A 142 -13.03 3.31 2.13
CA LEU A 142 -13.00 3.17 3.59
C LEU A 142 -13.16 1.71 4.03
N GLN A 143 -14.08 0.98 3.40
CA GLN A 143 -14.28 -0.45 3.65
C GLN A 143 -13.03 -1.26 3.29
N LEU A 144 -12.37 -0.93 2.19
CA LEU A 144 -11.10 -1.53 1.80
C LEU A 144 -10.03 -1.31 2.87
N MET A 145 -9.88 -0.10 3.41
CA MET A 145 -8.91 0.16 4.49
C MET A 145 -9.23 -0.62 5.75
N HIS A 146 -10.51 -0.71 6.13
CA HIS A 146 -10.93 -1.57 7.24
C HIS A 146 -10.56 -3.05 7.00
N ALA A 147 -10.75 -3.55 5.78
CA ALA A 147 -10.37 -4.90 5.38
C ALA A 147 -8.85 -5.15 5.40
N PHE A 148 -8.02 -4.12 5.28
CA PHE A 148 -6.57 -4.24 5.51
C PHE A 148 -6.19 -4.19 6.98
N ILE A 149 -6.77 -3.27 7.75
CA ILE A 149 -6.37 -2.98 9.14
C ILE A 149 -6.75 -4.14 10.07
N ALA A 150 -8.00 -4.59 10.04
CA ALA A 150 -8.50 -5.56 11.02
C ALA A 150 -7.77 -6.92 10.94
N PRO A 151 -7.53 -7.51 9.75
CA PRO A 151 -6.73 -8.73 9.63
C PRO A 151 -5.26 -8.52 10.01
N THR A 152 -4.64 -7.42 9.56
CA THR A 152 -3.25 -7.11 9.92
C THR A 152 -3.05 -7.06 11.43
N ALA A 153 -3.95 -6.40 12.16
CA ALA A 153 -3.91 -6.34 13.62
C ALA A 153 -3.96 -7.73 14.27
N ARG A 154 -4.78 -8.65 13.74
CA ARG A 154 -4.83 -10.05 14.20
C ARG A 154 -3.53 -10.78 13.92
N THR A 155 -2.96 -10.64 12.72
CA THR A 155 -1.69 -11.27 12.32
C THR A 155 -0.52 -10.77 13.16
N VAL A 156 -0.42 -9.46 13.38
CA VAL A 156 0.60 -8.85 14.24
C VAL A 156 0.46 -9.35 15.68
N LYS A 157 -0.76 -9.41 16.21
CA LYS A 157 -1.01 -9.95 17.56
C LYS A 157 -0.59 -11.42 17.68
N ALA A 158 -0.83 -12.22 16.65
CA ALA A 158 -0.39 -13.62 16.60
C ALA A 158 1.15 -13.71 16.55
N ALA A 159 1.81 -12.94 15.69
CA ALA A 159 3.27 -12.91 15.56
C ALA A 159 3.97 -12.45 16.85
N ARG A 160 3.38 -11.49 17.59
CA ARG A 160 3.92 -11.08 18.91
C ARG A 160 3.82 -12.18 19.97
N ARG A 161 2.76 -13.00 19.92
CA ARG A 161 2.61 -14.13 20.85
C ARG A 161 3.64 -15.22 20.58
N THR A 162 3.96 -15.48 19.31
CA THR A 162 4.97 -16.48 18.95
C THR A 162 6.39 -16.02 19.28
N THR A 163 6.71 -14.74 19.12
CA THR A 163 8.01 -14.17 19.52
C THR A 163 8.15 -13.96 21.03
N GLY A 164 7.08 -13.56 21.72
CA GLY A 164 7.08 -13.34 23.17
C GLY A 164 6.98 -14.60 24.05
N GLY A 165 6.70 -15.76 23.46
CA GLY A 165 6.72 -17.06 24.15
C GLY A 165 8.10 -17.73 24.20
N SER A 166 9.13 -17.09 23.63
CA SER A 166 10.50 -17.57 23.63
C SER A 166 11.36 -16.70 24.55
N THR A 167 11.22 -16.90 25.85
CA THR A 167 12.24 -16.52 26.83
C THR A 167 12.49 -17.74 27.72
N PRO A 168 13.74 -18.16 27.91
CA PRO A 168 14.10 -19.31 28.75
C PRO A 168 13.78 -19.06 30.23
#